data_AF-A0A433XK49-F1
#
_entry.id   AF-A0A433XK49-F1
#
_cell.length_a   1.000
_cell.length_b   1.000
_cell.length_c   1.000
_cell.angle_alpha   90.00
_cell.angle_beta   90.00
_cell.angle_gamma   90.00
#
_symmetry.space_group_name_H-M   'P 1'
#
loop_
_entity.id
_entity.type
_entity.pdbx_description
1 polymer ?
#
loop_
_entity_poly.entity_id
_entity_poly.type
_entity_poly.pdbx_seq_one_letter_code
_entity_poly.pdbx_strand_id
1 'polypeptide(L)'
;MARRHRQPRHGGLPRPSGVLFERAPYRRIRRRHRQPSRPGDTVMTAHRFALPSLCVLAVLLASPAVGQESDYTEEDAMALQSCIEAARDLASDEPDVTPDRCIGIASAACQEAPGGSSTVAIATCNARETAWWDELLNAHYQSLEETLEPDLAETLREAERAWIAFRDADCGFAYEFWAEGTIRTVVATSCQLQHTARRALTLGTYLDTGY
;
A
#
# COMPACT_ATOMS: atom_id res chain seq x y z
N MET A 1 -10.94 -41.48 -49.76
CA MET A 1 -11.28 -40.19 -50.42
C MET A 1 -11.33 -39.11 -49.35
N ALA A 2 -10.32 -38.24 -49.31
CA ALA A 2 -10.14 -37.21 -48.29
C ALA A 2 -10.98 -35.97 -48.59
N ARG A 3 -11.77 -35.48 -47.63
CA ARG A 3 -12.43 -34.17 -47.70
C ARG A 3 -11.50 -33.12 -47.08
N ARG A 4 -10.96 -32.24 -47.91
CA ARG A 4 -10.24 -31.03 -47.49
C ARG A 4 -11.25 -29.98 -47.04
N HIS A 5 -11.25 -29.62 -45.75
CA HIS A 5 -11.89 -28.41 -45.27
C HIS A 5 -10.91 -27.23 -45.38
N ARG A 6 -11.32 -26.19 -46.13
CA ARG A 6 -10.61 -24.90 -46.24
C ARG A 6 -10.80 -24.11 -44.95
N GLN A 7 -9.70 -23.67 -44.34
CA GLN A 7 -9.71 -22.61 -43.31
C GLN A 7 -10.01 -21.24 -43.95
N PRO A 8 -10.76 -20.35 -43.28
CA PRO A 8 -10.92 -18.98 -43.69
C PRO A 8 -9.68 -18.15 -43.29
N ARG A 9 -9.26 -17.24 -44.17
CA ARG A 9 -8.17 -16.28 -43.94
C ARG A 9 -8.67 -15.17 -43.02
N HIS A 10 -8.10 -15.02 -41.84
CA HIS A 10 -8.29 -13.84 -41.00
C HIS A 10 -7.60 -12.63 -41.67
N GLY A 11 -8.38 -11.59 -41.94
CA GLY A 11 -7.89 -10.30 -42.41
C GLY A 11 -7.12 -9.60 -41.30
N GLY A 12 -5.90 -9.14 -41.61
CA GLY A 12 -5.07 -8.37 -40.70
C GLY A 12 -5.64 -6.98 -40.44
N LEU A 13 -5.58 -6.55 -39.18
CA LEU A 13 -5.90 -5.18 -38.76
C LEU A 13 -4.84 -4.20 -39.30
N PRO A 14 -5.23 -3.00 -39.78
CA PRO A 14 -4.28 -2.00 -40.23
C PRO A 14 -3.49 -1.41 -39.04
N ARG A 15 -2.18 -1.23 -39.23
CA ARG A 15 -1.29 -0.56 -38.27
C ARG A 15 -1.62 0.93 -38.20
N PRO A 16 -1.74 1.54 -37.02
CA PRO A 16 -1.86 2.99 -36.91
C PRO A 16 -0.54 3.65 -37.32
N SER A 17 -0.64 4.61 -38.25
CA SER A 17 0.46 5.47 -38.67
C SER A 17 0.99 6.28 -37.47
N GLY A 18 2.32 6.34 -37.35
CA GLY A 18 3.00 6.99 -36.25
C GLY A 18 2.62 8.46 -36.12
N VAL A 19 2.01 8.81 -35.00
CA VAL A 19 1.92 10.20 -34.54
C VAL A 19 3.20 10.50 -33.77
N LEU A 20 4.06 11.34 -34.36
CA LEU A 20 5.21 11.90 -33.67
C LEU A 20 4.68 12.78 -32.52
N PHE A 21 4.83 12.30 -31.29
CA PHE A 21 4.58 13.08 -30.09
C PHE A 21 5.75 14.04 -29.88
N GLU A 22 5.59 15.28 -30.34
CA GLU A 22 6.53 16.37 -30.10
C GLU A 22 6.51 16.70 -28.59
N ARG A 23 7.53 16.26 -27.86
CA ARG A 23 7.67 16.52 -26.42
C ARG A 23 7.92 18.00 -26.19
N ALA A 24 6.96 18.69 -25.55
CA ALA A 24 7.15 20.06 -25.10
C ALA A 24 8.31 20.16 -24.08
N PRO A 25 9.13 21.23 -24.12
CA PRO A 25 10.27 21.37 -23.21
C PRO A 25 9.81 21.64 -21.77
N TYR A 26 10.28 20.80 -20.85
CA TYR A 26 10.07 20.92 -19.41
C TYR A 26 10.71 22.23 -18.89
N ARG A 27 9.88 23.22 -18.51
CA ARG A 27 10.36 24.45 -17.86
C ARG A 27 10.71 24.15 -16.39
N ARG A 28 12.00 24.14 -16.06
CA ARG A 28 12.49 24.09 -14.66
C ARG A 28 12.02 25.32 -13.89
N ILE A 29 11.13 25.14 -12.93
CA ILE A 29 10.80 26.16 -11.93
C ILE A 29 11.96 26.22 -10.92
N ARG A 30 12.69 27.33 -10.89
CA ARG A 30 13.70 27.59 -9.84
C ARG A 30 12.98 27.91 -8.53
N ARG A 31 12.90 26.95 -7.59
CA ARG A 31 12.51 27.23 -6.21
C ARG A 31 13.58 28.12 -5.55
N ARG A 32 13.20 29.32 -5.11
CA ARG A 32 14.04 30.13 -4.22
C ARG A 32 14.05 29.45 -2.85
N HIS A 33 15.18 28.85 -2.47
CA HIS A 33 15.39 28.37 -1.12
C HIS A 33 15.41 29.57 -0.16
N ARG A 34 14.40 29.65 0.72
CA ARG A 34 14.39 30.56 1.86
C ARG A 34 15.11 29.83 3.00
N GLN A 35 16.29 30.30 3.38
CA GLN A 35 17.04 29.75 4.52
C GLN A 35 16.28 30.02 5.82
N PRO A 36 16.11 29.01 6.71
CA PRO A 36 15.63 29.25 8.06
C PRO A 36 16.77 29.83 8.93
N SER A 37 16.46 30.90 9.64
CA SER A 37 17.34 31.54 10.63
C SER A 37 17.53 30.66 11.87
N ARG A 38 18.80 30.50 12.29
CA ARG A 38 19.23 29.73 13.47
C ARG A 38 18.73 30.38 14.78
N PRO A 39 18.18 29.61 15.74
CA PRO A 39 18.03 30.07 17.12
C PRO A 39 19.37 29.99 17.86
N GLY A 40 19.62 30.99 18.71
CA GLY A 40 20.90 31.27 19.35
C GLY A 40 21.34 30.28 20.43
N ASP A 41 22.66 30.22 20.56
CA ASP A 41 23.41 29.46 21.56
C ASP A 41 23.08 29.98 22.96
N THR A 42 22.47 29.13 23.80
CA THR A 42 22.45 29.34 25.24
C THR A 42 23.37 28.32 25.88
N VAL A 43 24.53 28.80 26.30
CA VAL A 43 25.54 28.06 27.08
C VAL A 43 24.93 27.73 28.44
N MET A 44 24.65 26.44 28.69
CA MET A 44 24.26 25.97 30.02
C MET A 44 25.47 25.35 30.72
N THR A 45 25.93 26.07 31.74
CA THR A 45 27.06 25.77 32.61
C THR A 45 26.87 24.46 33.38
N ALA A 46 27.89 23.61 33.33
CA ALA A 46 27.98 22.36 34.07
C ALA A 46 28.22 22.62 35.56
N HIS A 47 27.30 22.19 36.43
CA HIS A 47 27.56 22.03 37.85
C HIS A 47 27.65 20.54 38.19
N ARG A 48 28.89 20.11 38.44
CA ARG A 48 29.23 18.82 39.06
C ARG A 48 28.85 18.90 40.54
N PHE A 49 27.93 18.06 40.98
CA PHE A 49 27.78 17.71 42.39
C PHE A 49 27.79 16.18 42.51
N ALA A 50 28.68 15.70 43.36
CA ALA A 50 28.98 14.30 43.58
C ALA A 50 28.40 13.83 44.93
N LEU A 51 27.92 12.57 44.92
CA LEU A 51 27.84 11.58 46.02
C LEU A 51 26.73 11.74 47.09
N PRO A 52 26.31 10.66 47.83
CA PRO A 52 26.43 9.19 47.60
C PRO A 52 25.20 8.32 48.03
N SER A 53 25.25 7.03 47.65
CA SER A 53 24.83 5.81 48.40
C SER A 53 23.35 5.41 48.69
N LEU A 54 23.14 4.09 48.53
CA LEU A 54 22.20 3.13 49.17
C LEU A 54 20.80 2.84 48.59
N CYS A 55 20.71 1.61 48.02
CA CYS A 55 19.62 0.62 48.06
C CYS A 55 18.21 0.97 47.55
N VAL A 56 17.86 0.43 46.37
CA VAL A 56 16.48 -0.05 46.10
C VAL A 56 16.52 -1.32 45.24
N LEU A 57 15.78 -2.33 45.71
CA LEU A 57 15.42 -3.61 45.10
C LEU A 57 14.98 -3.46 43.63
N ALA A 58 15.63 -4.15 42.69
CA ALA A 58 15.17 -4.23 41.30
C ALA A 58 14.00 -5.23 41.21
N VAL A 59 12.78 -4.71 41.21
CA VAL A 59 11.56 -5.44 40.85
C VAL A 59 11.67 -5.85 39.37
N LEU A 60 11.59 -7.16 39.10
CA LEU A 60 11.38 -7.70 37.75
C LEU A 60 10.02 -7.20 37.26
N LEU A 61 10.02 -6.07 36.55
CA LEU A 61 8.87 -5.63 35.78
C LEU A 61 8.74 -6.57 34.59
N ALA A 62 7.86 -7.56 34.71
CA ALA A 62 7.24 -8.19 33.57
C ALA A 62 6.66 -7.06 32.70
N SER A 63 7.28 -6.81 31.56
CA SER A 63 6.80 -5.81 30.62
C SER A 63 5.43 -6.26 30.12
N PRO A 64 4.42 -5.38 30.08
CA PRO A 64 3.22 -5.71 29.34
C PRO A 64 3.63 -5.79 27.87
N ALA A 65 3.34 -6.91 27.20
CA ALA A 65 3.33 -6.94 25.76
C ALA A 65 2.34 -5.86 25.31
N VAL A 66 2.82 -4.85 24.58
CA VAL A 66 1.93 -3.96 23.82
C VAL A 66 1.33 -4.84 22.73
N GLY A 67 0.16 -5.41 22.99
CA GLY A 67 -0.67 -5.93 21.91
C GLY A 67 -1.15 -4.73 21.12
N GLN A 68 -0.68 -4.59 19.88
CA GLN A 68 -1.32 -3.65 18.96
C GLN A 68 -2.75 -4.17 18.75
N GLU A 69 -3.74 -3.34 19.10
CA GLU A 69 -5.13 -3.58 18.72
C GLU A 69 -5.18 -3.51 17.19
N SER A 70 -5.28 -4.66 16.52
CA SER A 70 -5.38 -4.71 15.06
C SER A 70 -6.79 -4.28 14.64
N ASP A 71 -6.88 -3.48 13.59
CA ASP A 71 -8.16 -3.05 13.03
C ASP A 71 -8.87 -4.16 12.22
N TYR A 72 -8.26 -5.34 12.11
CA TYR A 72 -8.75 -6.53 11.42
C TYR A 72 -8.71 -7.77 12.32
N THR A 73 -9.44 -8.82 11.92
CA THR A 73 -9.52 -10.08 12.68
C THR A 73 -8.44 -11.08 12.29
N GLU A 74 -8.09 -12.01 13.18
CA GLU A 74 -7.16 -13.12 12.86
C GLU A 74 -7.65 -13.95 11.66
N GLU A 75 -8.96 -14.13 11.53
CA GLU A 75 -9.59 -14.81 10.39
C GLU A 75 -9.32 -14.08 9.07
N ASP A 76 -9.44 -12.75 9.05
CA ASP A 76 -9.12 -11.94 7.87
C ASP A 76 -7.65 -12.12 7.47
N ALA A 77 -6.75 -12.05 8.44
CA ALA A 77 -5.32 -12.17 8.20
C ALA A 77 -4.94 -13.54 7.64
N MET A 78 -5.49 -14.61 8.20
CA MET A 78 -5.29 -15.97 7.70
C MET A 78 -5.83 -16.15 6.28
N ALA A 79 -7.02 -15.62 5.99
CA ALA A 79 -7.64 -15.73 4.67
C ALA A 79 -6.82 -15.00 3.59
N LEU A 80 -6.38 -13.77 3.88
CA LEU A 80 -5.57 -12.96 2.99
C LEU A 80 -4.20 -13.59 2.74
N GLN A 81 -3.51 -14.00 3.81
CA GLN A 81 -2.21 -14.66 3.71
C GLN A 81 -2.30 -15.95 2.86
N SER A 82 -3.26 -16.82 3.18
CA SER A 82 -3.45 -18.08 2.45
C SER A 82 -3.80 -17.84 0.98
N CYS A 83 -4.58 -16.81 0.66
CA CYS A 83 -4.89 -16.47 -0.72
C CYS A 83 -3.64 -16.04 -1.50
N ILE A 84 -2.80 -15.17 -0.91
CA ILE A 84 -1.59 -14.68 -1.58
C ILE A 84 -0.60 -15.82 -1.83
N GLU A 85 -0.39 -16.69 -0.84
CA GLU A 85 0.46 -17.88 -0.97
C GLU A 85 -0.05 -18.81 -2.09
N ALA A 86 -1.35 -19.12 -2.07
CA ALA A 86 -1.96 -19.95 -3.12
C ALA A 86 -1.86 -19.30 -4.51
N ALA A 87 -2.02 -17.97 -4.61
CA ALA A 87 -1.87 -17.26 -5.88
C ALA A 87 -0.42 -17.31 -6.39
N ARG A 88 0.57 -17.20 -5.50
CA ARG A 88 2.00 -17.31 -5.84
C ARG A 88 2.37 -18.72 -6.28
N ASP A 89 1.87 -19.75 -5.61
CA ASP A 89 2.13 -21.15 -5.96
C ASP A 89 1.58 -21.51 -7.36
N LEU A 90 0.45 -20.91 -7.74
CA LEU A 90 -0.18 -21.13 -9.04
C LEU A 90 0.45 -20.29 -10.17
N ALA A 91 1.22 -19.25 -9.86
CA ALA A 91 1.70 -18.29 -10.85
C ALA A 91 2.63 -18.92 -11.92
N SER A 92 3.28 -20.04 -11.61
CA SER A 92 4.11 -20.77 -12.59
C SER A 92 3.30 -21.55 -13.62
N ASP A 93 2.12 -22.03 -13.24
CA ASP A 93 1.30 -22.93 -14.03
C ASP A 93 0.18 -22.18 -14.76
N GLU A 94 -0.35 -21.13 -14.14
CA GLU A 94 -1.47 -20.33 -14.61
C GLU A 94 -1.08 -18.84 -14.60
N PRO A 95 -0.52 -18.30 -15.70
CA PRO A 95 0.05 -16.94 -15.72
C PRO A 95 -0.99 -15.83 -15.51
N ASP A 96 -2.27 -16.13 -15.64
CA ASP A 96 -3.37 -15.20 -15.41
C ASP A 96 -3.79 -15.13 -13.91
N VAL A 97 -3.21 -15.98 -13.05
CA VAL A 97 -3.45 -15.97 -11.60
C VAL A 97 -2.42 -15.08 -10.92
N THR A 98 -2.83 -13.87 -10.54
CA THR A 98 -2.00 -12.94 -9.77
C THR A 98 -2.55 -12.74 -8.35
N PRO A 99 -1.71 -12.35 -7.37
CA PRO A 99 -2.17 -12.01 -6.02
C PRO A 99 -3.24 -10.90 -5.93
N ASP A 100 -3.45 -10.11 -7.00
CA ASP A 100 -4.52 -9.10 -7.05
C ASP A 100 -5.91 -9.71 -6.87
N ARG A 101 -6.09 -11.00 -7.17
CA ARG A 101 -7.35 -11.72 -6.94
C ARG A 101 -7.76 -11.81 -5.46
N CYS A 102 -6.80 -11.59 -4.55
CA CYS A 102 -7.02 -11.64 -3.11
C CYS A 102 -7.59 -10.34 -2.55
N ILE A 103 -7.59 -9.27 -3.35
CA ILE A 103 -8.16 -7.98 -2.96
C ILE A 103 -9.68 -8.12 -2.90
N GLY A 104 -10.24 -7.89 -1.73
CA GLY A 104 -11.67 -7.91 -1.46
C GLY A 104 -12.16 -9.17 -0.74
N ILE A 105 -11.34 -10.19 -0.52
CA ILE A 105 -11.85 -11.47 0.01
C ILE A 105 -12.33 -11.35 1.46
N ALA A 106 -11.60 -10.60 2.30
CA ALA A 106 -11.93 -10.41 3.70
C ALA A 106 -13.10 -9.43 3.87
N SER A 107 -13.10 -8.35 3.09
CA SER A 107 -14.21 -7.40 3.03
C SER A 107 -15.47 -8.04 2.47
N ALA A 108 -15.39 -8.95 1.50
CA ALA A 108 -16.55 -9.72 1.03
C ALA A 108 -17.11 -10.63 2.13
N ALA A 109 -16.25 -11.39 2.81
CA ALA A 109 -16.68 -12.24 3.94
C ALA A 109 -17.34 -11.41 5.06
N CYS A 110 -16.79 -10.23 5.36
CA CYS A 110 -17.36 -9.27 6.30
C CYS A 110 -18.78 -8.79 5.90
N GLN A 111 -19.00 -8.52 4.60
CA GLN A 111 -20.27 -8.00 4.09
C GLN A 111 -21.39 -9.04 4.14
N GLU A 112 -21.06 -10.32 3.98
CA GLU A 112 -22.00 -11.44 4.10
C GLU A 112 -22.37 -11.77 5.57
N ALA A 113 -21.58 -11.28 6.54
CA ALA A 113 -21.87 -11.47 7.94
C ALA A 113 -23.12 -10.68 8.39
N PRO A 114 -23.84 -11.12 9.43
CA PRO A 114 -24.98 -10.36 9.96
C PRO A 114 -24.59 -8.91 10.32
N GLY A 115 -25.30 -7.95 9.70
CA GLY A 115 -25.01 -6.52 9.87
C GLY A 115 -23.99 -5.93 8.87
N GLY A 116 -23.37 -6.76 8.03
CA GLY A 116 -22.33 -6.38 7.05
C GLY A 116 -22.83 -5.67 5.79
N SER A 117 -24.14 -5.65 5.53
CA SER A 117 -24.70 -5.23 4.24
C SER A 117 -25.16 -3.78 4.13
N SER A 118 -25.13 -3.01 5.23
CA SER A 118 -25.46 -1.58 5.19
C SER A 118 -24.31 -0.78 4.55
N THR A 119 -24.59 0.39 3.97
CA THR A 119 -23.53 1.24 3.39
C THR A 119 -22.40 1.57 4.36
N VAL A 120 -22.74 1.80 5.64
CA VAL A 120 -21.75 2.05 6.69
C VAL A 120 -20.95 0.79 6.97
N ALA A 121 -21.62 -0.36 7.10
CA ALA A 121 -20.96 -1.63 7.35
C ALA A 121 -20.03 -2.06 6.20
N ILE A 122 -20.46 -1.91 4.95
CA ILE A 122 -19.61 -2.17 3.77
C ILE A 122 -18.36 -1.28 3.81
N ALA A 123 -18.51 0.01 4.12
CA ALA A 123 -17.36 0.90 4.24
C ALA A 123 -16.41 0.48 5.38
N THR A 124 -16.95 0.02 6.52
CA THR A 124 -16.16 -0.56 7.61
C THR A 124 -15.47 -1.86 7.18
N CYS A 125 -16.14 -2.75 6.46
CA CYS A 125 -15.55 -3.97 5.93
C CYS A 125 -14.38 -3.70 4.97
N ASN A 126 -14.52 -2.71 4.09
CA ASN A 126 -13.44 -2.27 3.22
C ASN A 126 -12.26 -1.70 4.02
N ALA A 127 -12.53 -0.87 5.03
CA ALA A 127 -11.50 -0.29 5.89
C ALA A 127 -10.76 -1.37 6.71
N ARG A 128 -11.49 -2.37 7.22
CA ARG A 128 -10.93 -3.53 7.92
C ARG A 128 -9.90 -4.27 7.07
N GLU A 129 -10.27 -4.63 5.84
CA GLU A 129 -9.33 -5.29 4.93
C GLU A 129 -8.17 -4.34 4.53
N THR A 130 -8.46 -3.04 4.34
CA THR A 130 -7.43 -2.04 4.02
C THR A 130 -6.36 -1.98 5.11
N ALA A 131 -6.74 -2.11 6.39
CA ALA A 131 -5.78 -2.09 7.50
C ALA A 131 -4.78 -3.26 7.43
N TRP A 132 -5.24 -4.45 7.05
CA TRP A 132 -4.34 -5.59 6.85
C TRP A 132 -3.37 -5.36 5.69
N TRP A 133 -3.88 -4.85 4.55
CA TRP A 133 -3.04 -4.52 3.40
C TRP A 133 -2.04 -3.39 3.71
N ASP A 134 -2.43 -2.42 4.54
CA ASP A 134 -1.54 -1.33 4.96
C ASP A 134 -0.43 -1.84 5.87
N GLU A 135 -0.72 -2.76 6.78
CA GLU A 135 0.31 -3.42 7.60
C GLU A 135 1.32 -4.17 6.72
N LEU A 136 0.83 -4.95 5.73
CA LEU A 136 1.69 -5.66 4.78
C LEU A 136 2.52 -4.68 3.93
N LEU A 137 1.93 -3.60 3.44
CA LEU A 137 2.61 -2.54 2.69
C LEU A 137 3.76 -1.96 3.51
N ASN A 138 3.50 -1.56 4.75
CA ASN A 138 4.50 -0.97 5.63
C ASN A 138 5.62 -1.95 5.97
N ALA A 139 5.30 -3.24 6.18
CA ALA A 139 6.31 -4.28 6.39
C ALA A 139 7.23 -4.44 5.17
N HIS A 140 6.67 -4.44 3.96
CA HIS A 140 7.45 -4.51 2.73
C HIS A 140 8.29 -3.24 2.50
N TYR A 141 7.72 -2.06 2.74
CA TYR A 141 8.42 -0.79 2.66
C TYR A 141 9.63 -0.76 3.61
N GLN A 142 9.44 -1.16 4.88
CA GLN A 142 10.54 -1.22 5.85
C GLN A 142 11.63 -2.21 5.43
N SER A 143 11.24 -3.39 4.93
CA SER A 143 12.20 -4.39 4.44
C SER A 143 13.02 -3.88 3.24
N LEU A 144 12.39 -3.13 2.33
CA LEU A 144 13.09 -2.50 1.20
C LEU A 144 14.02 -1.38 1.70
N GLU A 145 13.55 -0.52 2.59
CA GLU A 145 14.35 0.56 3.18
C GLU A 145 15.63 0.07 3.89
N GLU A 146 15.57 -1.12 4.50
CA GLU A 146 16.71 -1.73 5.19
C GLU A 146 17.72 -2.39 4.24
N THR A 147 17.29 -2.78 3.04
CA THR A 147 18.09 -3.60 2.11
C THR A 147 18.63 -2.82 0.91
N LEU A 148 17.97 -1.73 0.51
CA LEU A 148 18.37 -0.92 -0.64
C LEU A 148 19.56 -0.01 -0.32
N GLU A 149 20.41 0.23 -1.33
CA GLU A 149 21.45 1.26 -1.28
C GLU A 149 20.84 2.65 -0.98
N PRO A 150 21.55 3.55 -0.28
CA PRO A 150 20.98 4.81 0.23
C PRO A 150 20.27 5.68 -0.82
N ASP A 151 20.83 5.79 -2.03
CA ASP A 151 20.25 6.58 -3.12
C ASP A 151 18.93 5.96 -3.66
N LEU A 152 18.85 4.62 -3.69
CA LEU A 152 17.67 3.90 -4.13
C LEU A 152 16.58 3.90 -3.05
N ALA A 153 16.96 3.78 -1.78
CA ALA A 153 16.05 3.98 -0.64
C ALA A 153 15.43 5.39 -0.68
N GLU A 154 16.21 6.45 -0.89
CA GLU A 154 15.63 7.80 -1.00
C GLU A 154 14.63 7.91 -2.18
N THR A 155 14.94 7.27 -3.31
CA THR A 155 14.01 7.21 -4.44
C THR A 155 12.71 6.46 -4.09
N LEU A 156 12.78 5.39 -3.30
CA LEU A 156 11.60 4.69 -2.77
C LEU A 156 10.78 5.60 -1.85
N ARG A 157 11.40 6.33 -0.93
CA ARG A 157 10.70 7.30 -0.04
C ARG A 157 9.96 8.37 -0.82
N GLU A 158 10.59 8.91 -1.87
CA GLU A 158 9.95 9.89 -2.75
C GLU A 158 8.76 9.29 -3.50
N ALA A 159 8.91 8.06 -4.00
CA ALA A 159 7.85 7.32 -4.68
C ALA A 159 6.64 7.04 -3.76
N GLU A 160 6.86 6.58 -2.52
CA GLU A 160 5.79 6.36 -1.54
C GLU A 160 5.03 7.64 -1.21
N ARG A 161 5.74 8.75 -0.95
CA ARG A 161 5.09 10.04 -0.65
C ARG A 161 4.22 10.53 -1.81
N ALA A 162 4.70 10.37 -3.05
CA ALA A 162 3.94 10.72 -4.23
C ALA A 162 2.74 9.78 -4.43
N TRP A 163 2.91 8.48 -4.17
CA TRP A 163 1.83 7.50 -4.24
C TRP A 163 0.71 7.79 -3.24
N ILE A 164 1.03 8.12 -1.98
CA ILE A 164 0.03 8.50 -0.96
C ILE A 164 -0.80 9.70 -1.46
N ALA A 165 -0.13 10.73 -1.96
CA ALA A 165 -0.81 11.91 -2.49
C ALA A 165 -1.72 11.58 -3.69
N PHE A 166 -1.29 10.66 -4.57
CA PHE A 166 -2.10 10.17 -5.68
C PHE A 166 -3.32 9.39 -5.19
N ARG A 167 -3.14 8.41 -4.30
CA ARG A 167 -4.22 7.60 -3.71
C ARG A 167 -5.28 8.49 -3.08
N ASP A 168 -4.86 9.43 -2.24
CA ASP A 168 -5.79 10.30 -1.51
C ASP A 168 -6.54 11.23 -2.46
N ALA A 169 -5.88 11.75 -3.51
CA ALA A 169 -6.54 12.57 -4.53
C ALA A 169 -7.53 11.76 -5.38
N ASP A 170 -7.16 10.55 -5.80
CA ASP A 170 -8.01 9.69 -6.62
C ASP A 170 -9.24 9.21 -5.85
N CYS A 171 -9.06 8.74 -4.60
CA CYS A 171 -10.17 8.31 -3.77
C CYS A 171 -11.04 9.49 -3.28
N GLY A 172 -10.45 10.67 -3.11
CA GLY A 172 -11.20 11.91 -2.88
C GLY A 172 -12.07 12.28 -4.09
N PHE A 173 -11.54 12.17 -5.31
CA PHE A 173 -12.34 12.34 -6.52
C PHE A 173 -13.46 11.31 -6.62
N ALA A 174 -13.17 10.04 -6.32
CA ALA A 174 -14.17 8.97 -6.34
C ALA A 174 -15.32 9.23 -5.34
N TYR A 175 -15.03 9.83 -4.18
CA TYR A 175 -16.05 10.27 -3.23
C TYR A 175 -16.94 11.39 -3.82
N GLU A 176 -16.33 12.44 -4.35
CA GLU A 176 -17.03 13.61 -4.90
C GLU A 176 -17.84 13.27 -6.15
N PHE A 177 -17.37 12.35 -6.98
CA PHE A 177 -18.09 11.90 -8.18
C PHE A 177 -19.46 11.29 -7.83
N TRP A 178 -19.58 10.66 -6.66
CA TRP A 178 -20.82 10.06 -6.15
C TRP A 178 -21.52 10.90 -5.07
N ALA A 179 -21.27 12.21 -5.03
CA ALA A 179 -21.71 13.10 -3.94
C ALA A 179 -23.21 13.04 -3.61
N GLU A 180 -24.07 12.68 -4.56
CA GLU A 180 -25.54 12.66 -4.43
C GLU A 180 -26.09 11.48 -3.61
N GLY A 181 -25.26 10.50 -3.22
CA GLY A 181 -25.72 9.31 -2.48
C GLY A 181 -24.76 8.83 -1.39
N THR A 182 -25.26 8.01 -0.47
CA THR A 182 -24.44 7.40 0.60
C THR A 182 -23.39 6.43 0.05
N ILE A 183 -23.59 5.93 -1.17
CA ILE A 183 -22.67 5.03 -1.87
C ILE A 183 -21.26 5.60 -2.03
N ARG A 184 -21.10 6.93 -2.03
CA ARG A 184 -19.80 7.61 -2.09
C ARG A 184 -18.79 7.10 -1.05
N THR A 185 -19.25 6.78 0.16
CA THR A 185 -18.37 6.26 1.21
C THR A 185 -17.88 4.85 0.88
N VAL A 186 -18.74 4.01 0.31
CA VAL A 186 -18.35 2.66 -0.15
C VAL A 186 -17.38 2.73 -1.31
N VAL A 187 -17.63 3.62 -2.28
CA VAL A 187 -16.74 3.81 -3.43
C VAL A 187 -15.37 4.32 -2.99
N ALA A 188 -15.33 5.33 -2.12
CA ALA A 188 -14.07 5.88 -1.62
C ALA A 188 -13.26 4.86 -0.80
N THR A 189 -13.92 4.09 0.08
CA THR A 189 -13.23 3.04 0.86
C THR A 189 -12.80 1.85 0.01
N SER A 190 -13.57 1.48 -1.02
CA SER A 190 -13.15 0.47 -2.00
C SER A 190 -11.95 0.94 -2.82
N CYS A 191 -11.92 2.22 -3.21
CA CYS A 191 -10.75 2.84 -3.85
C CYS A 191 -9.50 2.75 -2.96
N GLN A 192 -9.63 3.11 -1.67
CA GLN A 192 -8.53 3.02 -0.71
C GLN A 192 -8.01 1.59 -0.59
N LEU A 193 -8.91 0.60 -0.42
CA LEU A 193 -8.57 -0.82 -0.39
C LEU A 193 -7.76 -1.25 -1.62
N GLN A 194 -8.27 -0.93 -2.82
CA GLN A 194 -7.65 -1.32 -4.08
C GLN A 194 -6.25 -0.73 -4.26
N HIS A 195 -6.05 0.55 -3.94
CA HIS A 195 -4.74 1.19 -4.06
C HIS A 195 -3.74 0.65 -3.05
N THR A 196 -4.14 0.55 -1.78
CA THR A 196 -3.26 0.06 -0.71
C THR A 196 -2.83 -1.38 -0.97
N ALA A 197 -3.77 -2.27 -1.32
CA ALA A 197 -3.45 -3.66 -1.61
C ALA A 197 -2.50 -3.81 -2.81
N ARG A 198 -2.78 -3.12 -3.93
CA ARG A 198 -1.88 -3.15 -5.10
C ARG A 198 -0.50 -2.60 -4.80
N ARG A 199 -0.40 -1.58 -3.95
CA ARG A 199 0.91 -1.04 -3.55
C ARG A 199 1.67 -2.04 -2.68
N ALA A 200 1.01 -2.69 -1.73
CA ALA A 200 1.60 -3.79 -0.96
C ALA A 200 2.17 -4.87 -1.90
N LEU A 201 1.37 -5.37 -2.84
CA LEU A 201 1.80 -6.38 -3.81
C LEU A 201 2.96 -5.91 -4.70
N THR A 202 2.96 -4.64 -5.11
CA THR A 202 4.05 -4.03 -5.89
C THR A 202 5.35 -4.02 -5.10
N LEU A 203 5.32 -3.61 -3.83
CA LEU A 203 6.51 -3.62 -2.96
C LEU A 203 7.00 -5.03 -2.67
N GLY A 204 6.07 -5.97 -2.44
CA GLY A 204 6.40 -7.39 -2.31
C GLY A 204 7.12 -7.96 -3.54
N THR A 205 6.71 -7.54 -4.75
CA THR A 205 7.39 -7.96 -5.99
C THR A 205 8.87 -7.52 -6.01
N TYR A 206 9.18 -6.30 -5.56
CA TYR A 206 10.58 -5.85 -5.49
C TYR A 206 11.43 -6.71 -4.54
N LEU A 207 10.85 -7.12 -3.40
CA LEU A 207 11.50 -8.03 -2.45
C LEU A 207 11.71 -9.42 -3.06
N ASP A 208 10.70 -9.97 -3.74
CA ASP A 208 10.75 -11.31 -4.34
C ASP A 208 11.76 -11.40 -5.50
N THR A 209 11.92 -10.32 -6.27
CA THR A 209 12.82 -10.31 -7.43
C THR A 209 14.30 -10.27 -7.10
N GLY A 210 14.67 -9.96 -5.85
CA GLY A 210 16.05 -9.93 -5.36
C GLY A 210 16.97 -8.98 -6.14
N TYR A 211 17.25 -7.81 -5.57
CA TYR A 211 18.48 -7.09 -5.93
C TYR A 211 19.70 -7.77 -5.31
#